data_AF-A0A972CDT7-F1
#
_entry.id   AF-A0A972CDT7-F1
#
_cell.length_a   1.000
_cell.length_b   1.000
_cell.length_c   1.000
_cell.angle_alpha   90.00
_cell.angle_beta   90.00
_cell.angle_gamma   90.00
#
_symmetry.space_group_name_H-M   'P 1'
#
loop_
_entity.id
_entity.type
_entity.pdbx_description
1 polymer ?
#
loop_
_entity_poly.entity_id
_entity_poly.type
_entity_poly.pdbx_seq_one_letter_code
_entity_poly.pdbx_strand_id
1 'polypeptide(L)'
;MIKISENIKPYILLVIKGFVVVFIAAAVVFGANAAMDSFLESELEAVMAAVELDTDTEDEFELQVRKLEQQEAFYQRYKNRESYHYYGQYYELYNNVYSADVWFIGTSHAAHGLNPLYVEEENPEYSFFNFALNGSNPGFYEDWWDIVLEAGYPMPKVIVWCVDWFMCDDDWLWRRIDFDTAPNMPIDIMRRMRRSQATAQTQEAETDAPETETSADESAQIESTDTKKVVFRWWDVDETTREIMSYLSIIASRDRIPDMVKSWFSKPDEEKSPATAEQDEEESEQRVLPTYEHEYKRDNIGNITSDYYKGFIPWDVPFGGDSSTIGCNDKEYQWKAFERMLDKFEDAGIKVVFIQIPEYAGVRRVKMNQNNDRIAEIAARRGIQFYDYNTDDPTGIASDVSNFSDWGHMSKKGSTVFSKFLAGEMKKILGNLQ
;
A
#
# COMPACT_ATOMS: atom_id res chain seq x y z
N MET A 1 -21.59 -56.63 15.87
CA MET A 1 -22.07 -55.52 16.73
C MET A 1 -21.04 -55.27 17.82
N ILE A 2 -20.31 -54.16 17.75
CA ILE A 2 -19.40 -53.75 18.83
C ILE A 2 -20.28 -53.14 19.93
N LYS A 3 -20.41 -53.79 21.10
CA LYS A 3 -21.05 -53.17 22.27
C LYS A 3 -20.11 -52.08 22.80
N ILE A 4 -20.44 -50.82 22.52
CA ILE A 4 -19.78 -49.67 23.14
C ILE A 4 -20.02 -49.78 24.64
N SER A 5 -18.94 -49.83 25.42
CA SER A 5 -18.98 -49.90 26.89
C SER A 5 -19.79 -48.73 27.46
N GLU A 6 -20.64 -48.99 28.47
CA GLU A 6 -21.42 -47.93 29.14
C GLU A 6 -20.54 -46.82 29.72
N ASN A 7 -19.28 -47.12 30.00
CA ASN A 7 -18.27 -46.16 30.46
C ASN A 7 -17.86 -45.15 29.37
N ILE A 8 -18.16 -45.40 28.08
CA ILE A 8 -17.79 -44.53 26.95
C ILE A 8 -18.86 -43.46 26.69
N LYS A 9 -20.13 -43.70 27.08
CA LYS A 9 -21.25 -42.76 26.88
C LYS A 9 -20.99 -41.33 27.40
N PRO A 10 -20.46 -41.10 28.63
CA PRO A 10 -20.20 -39.74 29.11
C PRO A 10 -19.13 -39.01 28.28
N TYR A 11 -18.12 -39.73 27.78
CA TYR A 11 -17.09 -39.16 26.92
C TYR A 11 -17.63 -38.79 25.54
N ILE A 12 -18.48 -39.63 24.94
CA ILE A 12 -19.16 -39.30 23.67
C ILE A 12 -20.03 -38.06 23.85
N LEU A 13 -20.80 -37.97 24.93
CA LEU A 13 -21.65 -36.80 25.19
C LEU A 13 -20.81 -35.52 25.38
N LEU A 14 -19.67 -35.61 26.06
CA LEU A 14 -18.74 -34.49 26.22
C LEU A 14 -18.18 -34.03 24.87
N VAL A 15 -17.77 -34.98 24.02
CA VAL A 15 -17.26 -34.69 22.66
C VAL A 15 -18.35 -34.02 21.82
N ILE A 16 -19.59 -34.52 21.85
CA ILE A 16 -20.72 -33.89 21.14
C ILE A 16 -20.95 -32.46 21.64
N LYS A 17 -20.97 -32.25 22.96
CA LYS A 17 -21.12 -30.90 23.53
C LYS A 17 -19.98 -29.97 23.10
N GLY A 18 -18.75 -30.48 23.05
CA GLY A 18 -17.60 -29.75 22.53
C GLY A 18 -17.80 -29.33 21.07
N PHE A 19 -18.23 -30.25 20.21
CA PHE A 19 -18.53 -29.94 18.81
C PHE A 19 -19.66 -28.92 18.65
N VAL A 20 -20.71 -28.99 19.47
CA VAL A 20 -21.82 -28.01 19.45
C VAL A 20 -21.31 -26.61 19.81
N VAL A 21 -20.46 -26.50 20.84
CA VAL A 21 -19.88 -25.21 21.25
C VAL A 21 -18.98 -24.63 20.15
N VAL A 22 -18.12 -25.46 19.55
CA VAL A 22 -17.25 -25.06 18.43
C VAL A 22 -18.08 -24.63 17.22
N PHE A 23 -19.15 -25.36 16.88
CA PHE A 23 -20.04 -25.02 15.79
C PHE A 23 -20.76 -23.68 16.01
N ILE A 24 -21.30 -23.46 17.22
CA ILE A 24 -21.95 -22.19 17.56
C ILE A 24 -20.95 -21.03 17.50
N ALA A 25 -19.74 -21.21 18.06
CA ALA A 25 -18.70 -20.20 18.00
C ALA A 25 -18.30 -19.87 16.56
N ALA A 26 -18.14 -20.89 15.71
CA ALA A 26 -17.88 -20.71 14.28
C ALA A 26 -19.03 -19.95 13.59
N ALA A 27 -20.28 -20.33 13.82
CA ALA A 27 -21.44 -19.64 13.25
C ALA A 27 -21.52 -18.17 13.66
N VAL A 28 -21.20 -17.85 14.92
CA VAL A 28 -21.14 -16.46 15.41
C VAL A 28 -20.01 -15.68 14.74
N VAL A 29 -18.81 -16.26 14.65
CA VAL A 29 -17.66 -15.61 14.01
C VAL A 29 -17.91 -15.38 12.52
N PHE A 30 -18.39 -16.39 11.79
CA PHE A 30 -18.71 -16.25 10.36
C PHE A 30 -19.87 -15.30 10.12
N GLY A 31 -20.91 -15.30 10.97
CA GLY A 31 -22.01 -14.35 10.89
C GLY A 31 -21.54 -12.90 11.12
N ALA A 32 -20.71 -12.67 12.13
CA ALA A 32 -20.11 -11.36 12.38
C ALA A 32 -19.15 -10.94 11.26
N ASN A 33 -18.41 -11.88 10.68
CA ASN A 33 -17.54 -11.62 9.54
C ASN A 33 -18.32 -11.19 8.30
N ALA A 34 -19.37 -11.93 7.93
CA ALA A 34 -20.23 -11.58 6.81
C ALA A 34 -20.89 -10.20 6.99
N ALA A 35 -21.29 -9.88 8.23
CA ALA A 35 -21.85 -8.57 8.54
C ALA A 35 -20.81 -7.44 8.43
N MET A 36 -19.55 -7.69 8.83
CA MET A 36 -18.45 -6.74 8.62
C MET A 36 -18.13 -6.58 7.14
N ASP A 37 -18.09 -7.66 6.35
CA ASP A 37 -17.84 -7.59 4.92
C ASP A 37 -18.90 -6.75 4.20
N SER A 38 -20.18 -6.98 4.50
CA SER A 38 -21.29 -6.19 3.95
C SER A 38 -21.23 -4.73 4.38
N PHE A 39 -20.84 -4.45 5.62
CA PHE A 39 -20.63 -3.08 6.08
C PHE A 39 -19.52 -2.37 5.30
N LEU A 40 -18.36 -3.01 5.14
CA LEU A 40 -17.22 -2.45 4.40
C LEU A 40 -17.55 -2.24 2.92
N GLU A 41 -18.31 -3.15 2.32
CA GLU A 41 -18.79 -3.03 0.94
C GLU A 41 -19.72 -1.82 0.78
N SER A 42 -20.70 -1.66 1.67
CA SER A 42 -21.61 -0.50 1.64
C SER A 42 -20.90 0.83 1.83
N GLU A 43 -19.83 0.87 2.65
CA GLU A 43 -19.01 2.07 2.80
C GLU A 43 -18.23 2.38 1.53
N LEU A 44 -17.66 1.36 0.90
CA LEU A 44 -16.92 1.52 -0.34
C LEU A 44 -17.84 2.03 -1.46
N GLU A 45 -19.03 1.46 -1.59
CA GLU A 45 -20.04 1.93 -2.55
C GLU A 45 -20.40 3.41 -2.32
N ALA A 46 -20.61 3.81 -1.07
CA ALA A 46 -20.90 5.20 -0.73
C ALA A 46 -19.76 6.15 -1.11
N VAL A 47 -18.50 5.70 -1.00
CA VAL A 47 -17.33 6.47 -1.46
C VAL A 47 -17.31 6.59 -2.96
N MET A 48 -17.49 5.49 -3.69
CA MET A 48 -17.49 5.52 -5.14
C MET A 48 -18.61 6.40 -5.69
N ALA A 49 -19.80 6.36 -5.09
CA ALA A 49 -20.94 7.19 -5.47
C ALA A 49 -20.71 8.69 -5.18
N ALA A 50 -20.05 9.04 -4.06
CA ALA A 50 -19.75 10.43 -3.73
C ALA A 50 -18.73 11.09 -4.66
N VAL A 51 -17.99 10.27 -5.43
CA VAL A 51 -16.93 10.69 -6.35
C VAL A 51 -17.46 10.99 -7.77
N GLU A 52 -18.75 10.75 -8.02
CA GLU A 52 -19.46 11.22 -9.22
C GLU A 52 -19.65 12.75 -9.14
N LEU A 53 -18.56 13.47 -9.40
CA LEU A 53 -18.54 14.93 -9.49
C LEU A 53 -19.09 15.41 -10.85
N ASP A 54 -19.63 16.63 -10.84
CA ASP A 54 -20.17 17.34 -11.99
C ASP A 54 -19.10 17.47 -13.09
N THR A 55 -19.25 16.70 -14.17
CA THR A 55 -18.23 16.46 -15.21
C THR A 55 -18.07 17.60 -16.21
N ASP A 56 -18.88 18.66 -16.09
CA ASP A 56 -19.08 19.59 -17.20
C ASP A 56 -17.93 20.59 -17.42
N THR A 57 -16.88 20.62 -16.59
CA THR A 57 -15.83 21.66 -16.69
C THR A 57 -14.38 21.27 -16.39
N GLU A 58 -14.06 20.08 -15.90
CA GLU A 58 -12.69 19.73 -15.45
C GLU A 58 -11.91 18.86 -16.46
N ASP A 59 -10.59 19.03 -16.49
CA ASP A 59 -9.67 18.16 -17.26
C ASP A 59 -9.73 16.72 -16.72
N GLU A 60 -9.72 15.71 -17.59
CA GLU A 60 -9.89 14.30 -17.19
C GLU A 60 -8.84 13.84 -16.16
N PHE A 61 -7.61 14.34 -16.29
CA PHE A 61 -6.54 14.04 -15.35
C PHE A 61 -6.76 14.73 -14.00
N GLU A 62 -7.16 16.01 -14.00
CA GLU A 62 -7.50 16.73 -12.76
C GLU A 62 -8.66 16.05 -12.03
N LEU A 63 -9.67 15.59 -12.77
CA LEU A 63 -10.77 14.82 -12.20
C LEU A 63 -10.26 13.53 -11.54
N GLN A 64 -9.43 12.75 -12.22
CA GLN A 64 -8.84 11.52 -11.64
C GLN A 64 -8.02 11.80 -10.37
N VAL A 65 -7.21 12.86 -10.37
CA VAL A 65 -6.46 13.30 -9.19
C VAL A 65 -7.40 13.71 -8.06
N ARG A 66 -8.51 14.38 -8.35
CA ARG A 66 -9.49 14.75 -7.33
C ARG A 66 -10.25 13.53 -6.79
N LYS A 67 -10.58 12.55 -7.63
CA LYS A 67 -11.15 11.26 -7.20
C LYS A 67 -10.22 10.57 -6.20
N LEU A 68 -8.93 10.58 -6.52
CA LEU A 68 -7.83 10.12 -5.67
C LEU A 68 -7.85 10.79 -4.30
N GLU A 69 -7.83 12.11 -4.28
CA GLU A 69 -7.80 12.92 -3.05
C GLU A 69 -9.05 12.71 -2.19
N GLN A 70 -10.24 12.62 -2.80
CA GLN A 70 -11.49 12.35 -2.08
C GLN A 70 -11.52 10.96 -1.45
N GLN A 71 -11.06 9.95 -2.19
CA GLN A 71 -10.93 8.60 -1.67
C GLN A 71 -9.92 8.57 -0.53
N GLU A 72 -8.75 9.18 -0.71
CA GLU A 72 -7.76 9.33 0.34
C GLU A 72 -8.34 10.03 1.58
N ALA A 73 -9.08 11.14 1.41
CA ALA A 73 -9.71 11.88 2.49
C ALA A 73 -10.76 11.05 3.25
N PHE A 74 -11.54 10.22 2.54
CA PHE A 74 -12.41 9.24 3.17
C PHE A 74 -11.62 8.28 4.07
N TYR A 75 -10.47 7.79 3.61
CA TYR A 75 -9.62 6.94 4.44
C TYR A 75 -9.02 7.70 5.62
N GLN A 76 -8.58 8.95 5.41
CA GLN A 76 -8.06 9.81 6.47
C GLN A 76 -9.09 10.10 7.58
N ARG A 77 -10.40 10.00 7.30
CA ARG A 77 -11.47 10.11 8.33
C ARG A 77 -11.25 9.14 9.49
N TYR A 78 -10.60 8.01 9.25
CA TYR A 78 -10.37 6.99 10.25
C TYR A 78 -9.09 7.18 11.08
N LYS A 79 -8.47 8.39 11.07
CA LYS A 79 -7.34 9.00 11.82
C LYS A 79 -6.37 8.16 12.69
N ASN A 80 -6.78 7.03 13.23
CA ASN A 80 -6.02 6.12 14.08
C ASN A 80 -5.14 5.12 13.30
N ARG A 81 -5.21 5.07 11.95
CA ARG A 81 -4.34 4.20 11.15
C ARG A 81 -3.17 5.02 10.63
N GLU A 82 -1.95 4.79 11.10
CA GLU A 82 -0.73 5.50 10.66
C GLU A 82 -0.29 5.11 9.22
N SER A 83 -1.23 4.64 8.38
CA SER A 83 -0.98 3.83 7.18
C SER A 83 -1.56 4.43 5.90
N TYR A 84 -2.04 5.67 5.91
CA TYR A 84 -2.84 6.24 4.80
C TYR A 84 -2.05 6.52 3.53
N HIS A 85 -0.78 6.86 3.63
CA HIS A 85 0.05 7.13 2.46
C HIS A 85 0.28 5.91 1.57
N TYR A 86 0.10 4.70 2.11
CA TYR A 86 0.12 3.47 1.31
C TYR A 86 -1.06 3.41 0.34
N TYR A 87 -2.19 4.04 0.68
CA TYR A 87 -3.36 4.07 -0.19
C TYR A 87 -3.04 4.72 -1.53
N GLY A 88 -2.41 5.90 -1.54
CA GLY A 88 -2.03 6.58 -2.77
C GLY A 88 -1.10 5.73 -3.66
N GLN A 89 -0.20 4.95 -3.06
CA GLN A 89 0.70 4.06 -3.80
C GLN A 89 -0.06 2.89 -4.45
N TYR A 90 -0.96 2.23 -3.72
CA TYR A 90 -1.77 1.14 -4.29
C TYR A 90 -2.84 1.65 -5.24
N TYR A 91 -3.37 2.84 -5.02
CA TYR A 91 -4.26 3.47 -5.98
C TYR A 91 -3.54 3.70 -7.30
N GLU A 92 -2.33 4.27 -7.25
CA GLU A 92 -1.51 4.43 -8.45
C GLU A 92 -1.32 3.08 -9.15
N LEU A 93 -0.98 2.02 -8.42
CA LEU A 93 -0.80 0.68 -9.01
C LEU A 93 -2.04 0.16 -9.74
N TYR A 94 -3.25 0.38 -9.22
CA TYR A 94 -4.47 -0.20 -9.79
C TYR A 94 -5.14 0.69 -10.84
N ASN A 95 -4.93 2.01 -10.79
CA ASN A 95 -5.59 2.97 -11.67
C ASN A 95 -4.65 3.60 -12.68
N ASN A 96 -3.33 3.37 -12.57
CA ASN A 96 -2.32 3.80 -13.53
C ASN A 96 -2.31 5.32 -13.80
N VAL A 97 -2.60 6.15 -12.78
CA VAL A 97 -2.81 7.60 -12.96
C VAL A 97 -1.56 8.28 -13.52
N TYR A 98 -0.39 7.99 -12.95
CA TYR A 98 0.86 8.59 -13.38
C TYR A 98 1.64 7.72 -14.37
N SER A 99 1.49 6.39 -14.29
CA SER A 99 2.18 5.42 -15.17
C SER A 99 3.68 5.73 -15.30
N ALA A 100 4.37 5.74 -14.15
CA ALA A 100 5.71 6.28 -14.05
C ALA A 100 6.76 5.47 -14.81
N ASP A 101 7.62 6.17 -15.56
CA ASP A 101 8.78 5.61 -16.26
C ASP A 101 9.86 5.11 -15.29
N VAL A 102 10.02 5.81 -14.15
CA VAL A 102 11.04 5.55 -13.14
C VAL A 102 10.40 5.38 -11.77
N TRP A 103 10.70 4.26 -11.12
CA TRP A 103 10.20 3.96 -9.78
C TRP A 103 11.30 4.10 -8.74
N PHE A 104 10.99 4.76 -7.63
CA PHE A 104 11.73 4.58 -6.39
C PHE A 104 11.08 3.48 -5.57
N ILE A 105 11.86 2.48 -5.16
CA ILE A 105 11.43 1.46 -4.17
C ILE A 105 12.47 1.40 -3.05
N GLY A 106 12.08 0.97 -1.86
CA GLY A 106 13.00 0.89 -0.73
C GLY A 106 12.27 1.03 0.61
N THR A 107 13.04 1.25 1.66
CA THR A 107 12.53 1.33 3.03
C THR A 107 11.88 2.69 3.33
N SER A 108 11.55 2.94 4.60
CA SER A 108 11.11 4.26 5.08
C SER A 108 12.12 5.37 4.79
N HIS A 109 13.41 5.07 4.65
CA HIS A 109 14.42 6.06 4.26
C HIS A 109 14.09 6.67 2.89
N ALA A 110 13.60 5.87 1.95
CA ALA A 110 13.20 6.34 0.63
C ALA A 110 11.81 6.96 0.60
N ALA A 111 10.86 6.40 1.35
CA ALA A 111 9.51 6.96 1.48
C ALA A 111 9.55 8.41 2.00
N HIS A 112 10.48 8.68 2.92
CA HIS A 112 10.64 9.99 3.56
C HIS A 112 11.78 10.84 3.04
N GLY A 113 12.72 10.24 2.30
CA GLY A 113 13.94 10.90 1.85
C GLY A 113 13.88 11.43 0.42
N LEU A 114 13.05 10.83 -0.44
CA LEU A 114 13.00 11.12 -1.87
C LEU A 114 11.67 11.70 -2.30
N ASN A 115 11.69 12.97 -2.71
CA ASN A 115 10.54 13.65 -3.27
C ASN A 115 10.63 13.69 -4.80
N PRO A 116 9.77 12.94 -5.53
CA PRO A 116 9.75 12.91 -6.99
C PRO A 116 9.60 14.29 -7.63
N LEU A 117 8.95 15.25 -6.97
CA LEU A 117 8.72 16.60 -7.50
C LEU A 117 10.01 17.23 -8.01
N TYR A 118 11.04 17.26 -7.16
CA TYR A 118 12.29 17.94 -7.50
C TYR A 118 13.11 17.17 -8.53
N VAL A 119 12.96 15.83 -8.57
CA VAL A 119 13.64 15.00 -9.57
C VAL A 119 13.00 15.20 -10.94
N GLU A 120 11.68 15.22 -11.01
CA GLU A 120 10.91 15.40 -12.25
C GLU A 120 11.07 16.81 -12.83
N GLU A 121 11.15 17.86 -11.99
CA GLU A 121 11.41 19.24 -12.42
C GLU A 121 12.71 19.38 -13.24
N GLU A 122 13.77 18.62 -12.90
CA GLU A 122 15.06 18.64 -13.61
C GLU A 122 15.18 17.59 -14.73
N ASN A 123 14.26 16.62 -14.77
CA ASN A 123 14.24 15.48 -15.71
C ASN A 123 12.84 15.34 -16.34
N PRO A 124 12.33 16.37 -17.03
CA PRO A 124 10.94 16.43 -17.49
C PRO A 124 10.58 15.40 -18.58
N GLU A 125 11.56 14.69 -19.13
CA GLU A 125 11.37 13.61 -20.08
C GLU A 125 11.01 12.26 -19.45
N TYR A 126 11.03 12.17 -18.12
CA TYR A 126 10.64 10.98 -17.35
C TYR A 126 9.58 11.33 -16.31
N SER A 127 8.60 10.45 -16.14
CA SER A 127 7.69 10.48 -15.00
C SER A 127 8.24 9.64 -13.85
N PHE A 128 8.14 10.15 -12.61
CA PHE A 128 8.66 9.48 -11.42
C PHE A 128 7.53 9.15 -10.44
N PHE A 129 7.65 8.03 -9.74
CA PHE A 129 6.79 7.71 -8.60
C PHE A 129 7.57 6.99 -7.49
N ASN A 130 7.25 7.32 -6.24
CA ASN A 130 7.88 6.73 -5.07
C ASN A 130 6.99 5.63 -4.46
N PHE A 131 7.31 4.37 -4.76
CA PHE A 131 6.71 3.16 -4.19
C PHE A 131 7.49 2.63 -2.97
N ALA A 132 8.37 3.44 -2.37
CA ALA A 132 9.03 3.08 -1.13
C ALA A 132 8.04 3.05 0.04
N LEU A 133 8.23 2.11 0.96
CA LEU A 133 7.26 1.80 2.01
C LEU A 133 7.92 1.69 3.37
N ASN A 134 7.25 2.14 4.43
CA ASN A 134 7.85 2.05 5.75
C ASN A 134 7.92 0.60 6.22
N GLY A 135 9.09 0.20 6.72
CA GLY A 135 9.31 -1.15 7.22
C GLY A 135 9.37 -2.21 6.13
N SER A 136 9.39 -1.86 4.83
CA SER A 136 9.49 -2.83 3.74
C SER A 136 10.90 -3.41 3.62
N ASN A 137 10.99 -4.73 3.62
CA ASN A 137 12.21 -5.47 3.32
C ASN A 137 12.14 -6.10 1.90
N PRO A 138 13.21 -6.69 1.38
CA PRO A 138 13.18 -7.34 0.07
C PRO A 138 12.13 -8.45 -0.08
N GLY A 139 11.86 -9.23 0.97
CA GLY A 139 10.82 -10.25 0.96
C GLY A 139 9.41 -9.65 0.78
N PHE A 140 9.14 -8.52 1.42
CA PHE A 140 7.92 -7.76 1.16
C PHE A 140 7.82 -7.36 -0.32
N TYR A 141 8.90 -6.83 -0.91
CA TYR A 141 8.89 -6.43 -2.32
C TYR A 141 8.74 -7.61 -3.29
N GLU A 142 9.19 -8.79 -2.89
CA GLU A 142 8.97 -10.03 -3.64
C GLU A 142 7.49 -10.39 -3.75
N ASP A 143 6.75 -10.31 -2.65
CA ASP A 143 5.31 -10.53 -2.62
C ASP A 143 4.54 -9.37 -3.26
N TRP A 144 4.97 -8.13 -3.02
CA TRP A 144 4.40 -6.91 -3.61
C TRP A 144 4.48 -6.93 -5.14
N TRP A 145 5.55 -7.49 -5.72
CA TRP A 145 5.68 -7.61 -7.16
C TRP A 145 4.53 -8.39 -7.80
N ASP A 146 4.02 -9.43 -7.13
CA ASP A 146 2.88 -10.19 -7.64
C ASP A 146 1.61 -9.31 -7.67
N ILE A 147 1.49 -8.36 -6.74
CA ILE A 147 0.40 -7.36 -6.72
C ILE A 147 0.55 -6.37 -7.88
N VAL A 148 1.77 -5.94 -8.21
CA VAL A 148 2.03 -5.08 -9.38
C VAL A 148 1.56 -5.77 -10.66
N LEU A 149 1.90 -7.05 -10.82
CA LEU A 149 1.49 -7.85 -11.97
C LEU A 149 -0.03 -8.04 -12.02
N GLU A 150 -0.67 -8.32 -10.88
CA GLU A 150 -2.13 -8.41 -10.76
C GLU A 150 -2.84 -7.10 -11.12
N ALA A 151 -2.30 -5.98 -10.64
CA ALA A 151 -2.85 -4.66 -10.92
C ALA A 151 -2.79 -4.32 -12.42
N GLY A 152 -1.85 -4.92 -13.15
CA GLY A 152 -1.63 -4.65 -14.58
C GLY A 152 -0.96 -3.30 -14.79
N TYR A 153 -0.17 -2.85 -13.81
CA TYR A 153 0.52 -1.56 -13.88
C TYR A 153 1.60 -1.59 -14.97
N PRO A 154 1.76 -0.52 -15.79
CA PRO A 154 2.78 -0.47 -16.83
C PRO A 154 4.19 -0.66 -16.25
N MET A 155 4.97 -1.60 -16.82
CA MET A 155 6.33 -1.85 -16.35
C MET A 155 7.22 -0.60 -16.53
N PRO A 156 8.05 -0.24 -15.53
CA PRO A 156 8.91 0.92 -15.61
C PRO A 156 10.09 0.64 -16.54
N LYS A 157 10.69 1.71 -17.06
CA LYS A 157 11.99 1.60 -17.75
C LYS A 157 13.11 1.38 -16.74
N VAL A 158 13.03 2.04 -15.58
CA VAL A 158 14.07 2.06 -14.57
C VAL A 158 13.47 1.90 -13.17
N ILE A 159 14.11 1.05 -12.35
CA ILE A 159 13.91 1.00 -10.90
C ILE A 159 15.16 1.55 -10.23
N VAL A 160 14.96 2.61 -9.44
CA VAL A 160 15.93 3.09 -8.46
C VAL A 160 15.62 2.40 -7.14
N TRP A 161 16.35 1.33 -6.85
CA TRP A 161 16.22 0.66 -5.57
C TRP A 161 17.06 1.40 -4.53
N CYS A 162 16.36 2.06 -3.62
CA CYS A 162 16.95 2.70 -2.47
C CYS A 162 17.30 1.63 -1.44
N VAL A 163 18.58 1.23 -1.42
CA VAL A 163 19.10 0.14 -0.62
C VAL A 163 19.68 0.68 0.68
N ASP A 164 19.42 -0.01 1.78
CA ASP A 164 19.94 0.33 3.09
C ASP A 164 20.77 -0.82 3.65
N TRP A 165 21.77 -0.50 4.47
CA TRP A 165 22.63 -1.50 5.11
C TRP A 165 21.85 -2.43 6.05
N PHE A 166 20.67 -2.03 6.51
CA PHE A 166 19.78 -2.84 7.35
C PHE A 166 18.56 -3.38 6.61
N MET A 167 18.50 -3.28 5.27
CA MET A 167 17.29 -3.63 4.50
C MET A 167 16.84 -5.10 4.65
N CYS A 168 17.75 -5.97 5.10
CA CYS A 168 17.51 -7.40 5.30
C CYS A 168 17.20 -7.78 6.75
N ASP A 169 16.85 -6.82 7.62
CA ASP A 169 16.57 -7.04 9.03
C ASP A 169 15.08 -6.96 9.34
N ASP A 170 14.46 -8.09 9.68
CA ASP A 170 13.03 -8.14 10.01
C ASP A 170 12.66 -7.42 11.32
N ASP A 171 13.63 -7.23 12.22
CA ASP A 171 13.38 -6.56 13.50
C ASP A 171 13.18 -5.04 13.26
N TRP A 172 13.85 -4.49 12.25
CA TRP A 172 13.66 -3.10 11.79
C TRP A 172 12.55 -2.98 10.74
N LEU A 173 12.52 -3.91 9.80
CA LEU A 173 11.66 -3.89 8.62
C LEU A 173 10.63 -4.99 8.75
N TRP A 174 9.64 -4.68 9.58
CA TRP A 174 8.60 -5.60 10.04
C TRP A 174 7.43 -5.73 9.06
N ARG A 175 7.38 -4.92 7.98
CA ARG A 175 6.23 -4.91 7.07
C ARG A 175 6.17 -6.24 6.31
N ARG A 176 4.95 -6.75 6.18
CA ARG A 176 4.61 -7.98 5.47
C ARG A 176 3.43 -7.69 4.56
N ILE A 177 3.35 -8.38 3.42
CA ILE A 177 2.29 -8.12 2.44
C ILE A 177 0.90 -8.39 3.00
N ASP A 178 0.78 -9.32 3.97
CA ASP A 178 -0.47 -9.66 4.63
C ASP A 178 -1.06 -8.48 5.42
N PHE A 179 -0.23 -7.52 5.84
CA PHE A 179 -0.72 -6.26 6.42
C PHE A 179 -1.41 -5.37 5.39
N ASP A 180 -1.00 -5.41 4.13
CA ASP A 180 -1.57 -4.54 3.08
C ASP A 180 -2.72 -5.22 2.34
N THR A 181 -2.79 -6.57 2.36
CA THR A 181 -3.88 -7.36 1.76
C THR A 181 -5.00 -7.74 2.74
N ALA A 182 -4.86 -7.44 4.03
CA ALA A 182 -5.92 -7.73 5.00
C ALA A 182 -7.21 -6.96 4.64
N PRO A 183 -8.39 -7.45 5.06
CA PRO A 183 -9.64 -6.77 4.75
C PRO A 183 -9.64 -5.31 5.21
N ASN A 184 -10.15 -4.41 4.36
CA ASN A 184 -10.16 -2.96 4.60
C ASN A 184 -8.74 -2.33 4.68
N MET A 185 -7.74 -3.00 4.10
CA MET A 185 -6.43 -2.42 3.84
C MET A 185 -6.34 -2.04 2.35
N PRO A 186 -5.41 -1.14 1.97
CA PRO A 186 -5.41 -0.54 0.64
C PRO A 186 -5.52 -1.52 -0.53
N ILE A 187 -4.83 -2.67 -0.51
CA ILE A 187 -4.90 -3.63 -1.62
C ILE A 187 -6.28 -4.30 -1.69
N ASP A 188 -6.85 -4.72 -0.55
CA ASP A 188 -8.20 -5.31 -0.52
C ASP A 188 -9.24 -4.33 -1.05
N ILE A 189 -9.15 -3.07 -0.64
CA ILE A 189 -10.01 -2.00 -1.12
C ILE A 189 -9.86 -1.84 -2.64
N MET A 190 -8.64 -1.74 -3.17
CA MET A 190 -8.40 -1.60 -4.61
C MET A 190 -9.00 -2.77 -5.41
N ARG A 191 -8.84 -4.00 -4.91
CA ARG A 191 -9.44 -5.18 -5.52
C ARG A 191 -10.97 -5.12 -5.49
N ARG A 192 -11.57 -4.69 -4.38
CA ARG A 192 -13.03 -4.50 -4.28
C ARG A 192 -13.51 -3.44 -5.27
N MET A 193 -12.85 -2.29 -5.33
CA MET A 193 -13.19 -1.21 -6.27
C MET A 193 -13.15 -1.71 -7.72
N ARG A 194 -12.08 -2.41 -8.10
CA ARG A 194 -11.94 -2.97 -9.46
C ARG A 194 -13.05 -3.96 -9.80
N ARG A 195 -13.44 -4.83 -8.86
CA ARG A 195 -14.58 -5.75 -9.04
C ARG A 195 -15.89 -4.98 -9.20
N SER A 196 -16.16 -4.00 -8.34
CA SER A 196 -17.37 -3.18 -8.43
C SER A 196 -17.46 -2.43 -9.76
N GLN A 197 -16.34 -1.87 -10.24
CA GLN A 197 -16.27 -1.23 -11.56
C GLN A 197 -16.52 -2.22 -12.71
N ALA A 198 -15.93 -3.42 -12.66
CA ALA A 198 -16.15 -4.45 -13.66
C ALA A 198 -17.62 -4.92 -13.70
N THR A 199 -18.24 -5.08 -12.54
CA THR A 199 -19.67 -5.41 -12.43
C THR A 199 -20.55 -4.30 -13.00
N ALA A 200 -20.27 -3.04 -12.69
CA ALA A 200 -21.00 -1.89 -13.22
C ALA A 200 -20.90 -1.82 -14.76
N GLN A 201 -19.70 -1.96 -15.32
CA GLN A 201 -19.48 -2.00 -16.77
C GLN A 201 -20.22 -3.15 -17.45
N THR A 202 -20.31 -4.31 -16.79
CA THR A 202 -21.05 -5.47 -17.32
C THR A 202 -22.56 -5.19 -17.35
N GLN A 203 -23.11 -4.58 -16.29
CA GLN A 203 -24.53 -4.21 -16.22
C GLN A 203 -24.92 -3.14 -17.24
N GLU A 204 -24.08 -2.13 -17.46
CA GLU A 204 -24.27 -1.13 -18.51
C GLU A 204 -24.25 -1.77 -19.90
N ALA A 205 -23.28 -2.65 -20.17
CA ALA A 205 -23.19 -3.37 -21.44
C ALA A 205 -24.40 -4.28 -21.71
N GLU A 206 -24.95 -4.92 -20.67
CA GLU A 206 -26.18 -5.71 -20.77
C GLU A 206 -27.43 -4.84 -21.02
N THR A 207 -27.46 -3.62 -20.48
CA THR A 207 -28.58 -2.68 -20.64
C THR A 207 -28.59 -2.04 -22.04
N ASP A 208 -27.42 -1.78 -22.61
CA ASP A 208 -27.26 -1.17 -23.94
C ASP A 208 -27.30 -2.18 -25.10
N ALA A 209 -27.14 -3.48 -24.81
CA ALA A 209 -27.24 -4.51 -25.83
C ALA A 209 -28.69 -4.60 -26.37
N PRO A 210 -28.91 -4.44 -27.69
CA PRO A 210 -30.24 -4.65 -28.26
C PRO A 210 -30.70 -6.07 -27.92
N GLU A 211 -31.99 -6.25 -27.60
CA GLU A 211 -32.63 -7.55 -27.31
C GLU A 211 -32.48 -8.54 -28.48
N THR A 212 -31.28 -9.08 -28.67
CA THR A 212 -30.99 -10.20 -29.53
C THR A 212 -30.89 -11.42 -28.62
N GLU A 213 -31.78 -12.39 -28.83
CA GLU A 213 -31.78 -13.71 -28.17
C GLU A 213 -30.39 -14.35 -28.32
N THR A 214 -29.51 -14.11 -27.34
CA THR A 214 -28.17 -14.66 -27.31
C THR A 214 -28.07 -15.58 -26.10
N SER A 215 -27.59 -16.80 -26.34
CA SER A 215 -27.61 -17.93 -25.43
C SER A 215 -26.85 -17.67 -24.14
N ALA A 216 -27.49 -17.99 -23.00
CA ALA A 216 -27.03 -17.81 -21.62
C ALA A 216 -25.77 -18.61 -21.18
N ASP A 217 -24.91 -19.04 -22.11
CA ASP A 217 -23.78 -19.93 -21.83
C ASP A 217 -22.41 -19.22 -21.73
N GLU A 218 -22.27 -17.94 -22.10
CA GLU A 218 -20.96 -17.24 -22.11
C GLU A 218 -20.68 -16.34 -20.89
N SER A 219 -21.67 -15.99 -20.06
CA SER A 219 -21.46 -15.08 -18.91
C SER A 219 -20.86 -15.75 -17.66
N ALA A 220 -20.66 -17.08 -17.65
CA ALA A 220 -20.17 -17.82 -16.49
C ALA A 220 -18.64 -18.00 -16.41
N GLN A 221 -17.86 -17.45 -17.35
CA GLN A 221 -16.38 -17.60 -17.36
C GLN A 221 -15.60 -16.41 -16.78
N ILE A 222 -16.29 -15.33 -16.41
CA ILE A 222 -15.68 -14.18 -15.73
C ILE A 222 -15.92 -14.38 -14.22
N GLU A 223 -14.85 -14.39 -13.43
CA GLU A 223 -14.84 -14.55 -11.96
C GLU A 223 -14.93 -15.97 -11.38
N SER A 224 -13.93 -16.81 -11.68
CA SER A 224 -13.24 -17.45 -10.56
C SER A 224 -11.96 -16.67 -10.32
N THR A 225 -12.04 -15.59 -9.54
CA THR A 225 -10.82 -14.99 -8.96
C THR A 225 -10.05 -16.12 -8.30
N ASP A 226 -8.75 -16.20 -8.63
CA ASP A 226 -7.81 -17.19 -8.12
C ASP A 226 -7.88 -17.18 -6.58
N THR A 227 -8.77 -18.01 -6.04
CA THR A 227 -8.84 -18.26 -4.61
C THR A 227 -7.60 -19.09 -4.34
N LYS A 228 -6.49 -18.38 -4.08
CA LYS A 228 -5.18 -18.95 -3.76
C LYS A 228 -5.46 -20.06 -2.77
N LYS A 229 -5.28 -21.31 -3.23
CA LYS A 229 -5.77 -22.48 -2.52
C LYS A 229 -5.03 -22.53 -1.20
N VAL A 230 -5.67 -22.09 -0.12
CA VAL A 230 -5.01 -22.00 1.20
C VAL A 230 -4.62 -23.42 1.58
N VAL A 231 -3.32 -23.72 1.52
CA VAL A 231 -2.79 -25.03 1.89
C VAL A 231 -2.71 -25.08 3.40
N PHE A 232 -3.82 -25.52 4.00
CA PHE A 232 -3.94 -25.60 5.45
C PHE A 232 -2.99 -26.64 6.04
N ARG A 233 -1.91 -26.17 6.67
CA ARG A 233 -0.97 -27.01 7.40
C ARG A 233 -1.47 -27.22 8.81
N TRP A 234 -2.43 -28.12 8.99
CA TRP A 234 -3.09 -28.38 10.29
C TRP A 234 -2.13 -28.74 11.44
N TRP A 235 -0.89 -29.11 11.15
CA TRP A 235 0.16 -29.38 12.16
C TRP A 235 0.88 -28.12 12.63
N ASP A 236 0.84 -27.02 11.87
CA ASP A 236 1.35 -25.70 12.26
C ASP A 236 0.17 -24.81 12.67
N VAL A 237 -0.28 -25.00 13.91
CA VAL A 237 -1.45 -24.31 14.45
C VAL A 237 -1.25 -22.80 14.49
N ASP A 238 -0.02 -22.33 14.68
CA ASP A 238 0.28 -20.89 14.77
C ASP A 238 0.22 -20.23 13.39
N GLU A 239 0.89 -20.81 12.38
CA GLU A 239 0.81 -20.34 10.99
C GLU A 239 -0.65 -20.34 10.50
N THR A 240 -1.34 -21.44 10.75
CA THR A 240 -2.73 -21.65 10.37
C THR A 240 -3.69 -20.65 11.04
N THR A 241 -3.54 -20.43 12.35
CA THR A 241 -4.39 -19.48 13.08
C THR A 241 -4.14 -18.07 12.58
N ARG A 242 -2.87 -17.69 12.38
CA ARG A 242 -2.51 -16.39 11.82
C ARG A 242 -3.14 -16.18 10.44
N GLU A 243 -3.05 -17.16 9.54
CA GLU A 243 -3.69 -17.09 8.23
C GLU A 243 -5.20 -16.86 8.36
N ILE A 244 -5.92 -17.73 9.08
CA ILE A 244 -7.38 -17.59 9.26
C ILE A 244 -7.74 -16.22 9.82
N MET A 245 -7.05 -15.78 10.88
CA MET A 245 -7.36 -14.51 11.53
C MET A 245 -7.07 -13.30 10.62
N SER A 246 -6.10 -13.40 9.72
CA SER A 246 -5.81 -12.35 8.73
C SER A 246 -6.88 -12.23 7.63
N TYR A 247 -7.59 -13.32 7.32
CA TYR A 247 -8.66 -13.33 6.33
C TYR A 247 -10.03 -12.94 6.88
N LEU A 248 -10.21 -12.91 8.20
CA LEU A 248 -11.49 -12.53 8.81
C LEU A 248 -11.56 -11.01 8.98
N SER A 249 -12.37 -10.37 8.14
CA SER A 249 -12.69 -8.93 8.17
C SER A 249 -13.09 -8.43 9.54
N ILE A 250 -13.88 -9.19 10.30
CA ILE A 250 -14.29 -8.80 11.66
C ILE A 250 -13.09 -8.66 12.63
N ILE A 251 -12.01 -9.39 12.39
CA ILE A 251 -10.79 -9.38 13.22
C ILE A 251 -9.81 -8.31 12.72
N ALA A 252 -9.60 -8.26 11.41
CA ALA A 252 -8.75 -7.27 10.76
C ALA A 252 -9.28 -5.84 10.98
N SER A 253 -10.60 -5.65 10.93
CA SER A 253 -11.30 -4.37 11.14
C SER A 253 -12.00 -4.29 12.50
N ARG A 254 -11.41 -4.87 13.56
CA ARG A 254 -12.00 -4.84 14.91
C ARG A 254 -12.26 -3.42 15.45
N ASP A 255 -11.45 -2.47 15.02
CA ASP A 255 -11.60 -1.03 15.32
C ASP A 255 -12.87 -0.44 14.72
N ARG A 256 -13.42 -1.06 13.67
CA ARG A 256 -14.63 -0.63 12.95
C ARG A 256 -15.93 -1.23 13.51
N ILE A 257 -15.84 -2.18 14.44
CA ILE A 257 -17.03 -2.82 15.05
C ILE A 257 -18.02 -1.80 15.61
N PRO A 258 -17.60 -0.74 16.34
CA PRO A 258 -18.54 0.27 16.83
C PRO A 258 -19.32 0.97 15.71
N ASP A 259 -18.70 1.21 14.55
CA ASP A 259 -19.34 1.91 13.43
C ASP A 259 -20.28 1.00 12.66
N MET A 260 -19.88 -0.27 12.45
CA MET A 260 -20.75 -1.32 11.92
C MET A 260 -22.00 -1.49 12.81
N VAL A 261 -21.83 -1.54 14.13
CA VAL A 261 -22.98 -1.66 15.05
C VAL A 261 -23.86 -0.41 15.00
N LYS A 262 -23.26 0.79 14.95
CA LYS A 262 -24.03 2.04 14.80
C LYS A 262 -24.85 2.03 13.50
N SER A 263 -24.30 1.56 12.38
CA SER A 263 -25.02 1.55 11.09
C SER A 263 -26.28 0.69 11.12
N TRP A 264 -26.33 -0.37 11.94
CA TRP A 264 -27.55 -1.17 12.14
C TRP A 264 -28.65 -0.46 12.92
N PHE A 265 -28.30 0.54 13.73
CA PHE A 265 -29.23 1.30 14.58
C PHE A 265 -29.54 2.69 14.04
N SER A 266 -28.70 3.22 13.16
CA SER A 266 -29.06 4.35 12.32
C SER A 266 -30.29 3.94 11.52
N LYS A 267 -31.40 4.64 11.71
CA LYS A 267 -32.55 4.43 10.83
C LYS A 267 -32.02 4.62 9.40
N PRO A 268 -32.35 3.71 8.46
CA PRO A 268 -32.16 4.05 7.06
C PRO A 268 -32.86 5.40 6.89
N ASP A 269 -32.10 6.44 6.54
CA ASP A 269 -32.69 7.71 6.15
C ASP A 269 -33.68 7.33 5.04
N GLU A 270 -34.98 7.37 5.34
CA GLU A 270 -36.02 6.86 4.45
C GLU A 270 -35.78 7.47 3.06
N GLU A 271 -35.55 6.59 2.09
CA GLU A 271 -35.26 6.84 0.69
C GLU A 271 -35.75 8.22 0.21
N LYS A 272 -34.85 9.21 0.20
CA LYS A 272 -34.90 10.22 -0.87
C LYS A 272 -34.47 9.49 -2.13
N SER A 273 -35.45 8.85 -2.78
CA SER A 273 -35.30 8.18 -4.07
C SER A 273 -34.63 9.14 -5.06
N PRO A 274 -33.58 8.71 -5.81
CA PRO A 274 -32.88 9.58 -6.76
C PRO A 274 -33.74 10.03 -7.96
N ALA A 275 -34.98 9.55 -8.09
CA ALA A 275 -35.70 9.56 -9.37
C ALA A 275 -36.60 10.78 -9.62
N THR A 276 -36.74 11.74 -8.70
CA THR A 276 -37.46 13.00 -8.97
C THR A 276 -37.02 14.09 -8.00
N ALA A 277 -35.85 14.69 -8.27
CA ALA A 277 -35.44 15.94 -7.65
C ALA A 277 -35.99 17.12 -8.45
N GLU A 278 -37.31 17.32 -8.42
CA GLU A 278 -37.86 18.66 -8.62
C GLU A 278 -37.69 19.41 -7.30
N GLN A 279 -36.66 20.26 -7.28
CA GLN A 279 -36.47 21.46 -6.45
C GLN A 279 -37.43 21.62 -5.24
N ASP A 280 -37.06 21.02 -4.11
CA ASP A 280 -37.38 21.59 -2.80
C ASP A 280 -36.06 21.88 -2.09
N GLU A 281 -35.73 23.17 -2.02
CA GLU A 281 -34.56 23.78 -1.37
C GLU A 281 -34.65 23.69 0.18
N GLU A 282 -34.95 22.52 0.74
CA GLU A 282 -34.68 22.28 2.15
C GLU A 282 -33.28 21.69 2.25
N GLU A 283 -32.38 22.46 2.88
CA GLU A 283 -31.01 22.14 3.29
C GLU A 283 -30.92 20.70 3.80
N SER A 284 -30.81 19.72 2.88
CA SER A 284 -30.15 18.49 3.20
C SER A 284 -28.75 18.93 3.58
N GLU A 285 -28.36 18.72 4.83
CA GLU A 285 -26.95 18.61 5.21
C GLU A 285 -26.38 17.54 4.27
N GLN A 286 -25.95 17.99 3.09
CA GLN A 286 -25.14 17.23 2.16
C GLN A 286 -24.09 16.65 3.08
N ARG A 287 -23.95 15.31 3.09
CA ARG A 287 -22.83 14.69 3.77
C ARG A 287 -21.61 15.19 3.01
N VAL A 288 -21.16 16.40 3.35
CA VAL A 288 -19.91 16.98 2.89
C VAL A 288 -18.90 16.10 3.58
N LEU A 289 -18.50 15.05 2.86
CA LEU A 289 -17.30 14.32 3.20
C LEU A 289 -16.23 15.40 3.41
N PRO A 290 -15.48 15.37 4.52
CA PRO A 290 -14.45 16.37 4.73
C PRO A 290 -13.53 16.33 3.52
N THR A 291 -13.67 17.32 2.65
CA THR A 291 -12.79 17.51 1.50
C THR A 291 -11.48 17.98 2.07
N TYR A 292 -10.48 17.11 2.03
CA TYR A 292 -9.12 17.54 2.23
C TYR A 292 -8.76 18.33 0.99
N GLU A 293 -8.83 19.66 1.07
CA GLU A 293 -8.27 20.49 0.01
C GLU A 293 -6.75 20.28 0.05
N HIS A 294 -6.23 19.53 -0.92
CA HIS A 294 -4.84 19.66 -1.35
C HIS A 294 -4.69 21.05 -1.97
N GLU A 295 -4.78 22.10 -1.15
CA GLU A 295 -4.17 23.35 -1.52
C GLU A 295 -2.71 22.99 -1.80
N TYR A 296 -2.26 23.15 -3.03
CA TYR A 296 -0.85 23.25 -3.39
C TYR A 296 -0.29 24.45 -2.62
N LYS A 297 -0.10 24.30 -1.32
CA LYS A 297 0.47 25.34 -0.48
C LYS A 297 1.84 25.55 -1.06
N ARG A 298 2.15 26.72 -1.59
CA ARG A 298 3.51 27.04 -1.99
C ARG A 298 4.14 27.83 -0.87
N ASP A 299 5.39 27.53 -0.54
CA ASP A 299 6.12 28.39 0.40
C ASP A 299 6.36 29.77 -0.23
N ASN A 300 6.89 30.70 0.55
CA ASN A 300 7.20 32.05 0.11
C ASN A 300 8.29 32.14 -0.98
N ILE A 301 8.88 31.01 -1.39
CA ILE A 301 9.88 30.90 -2.45
C ILE A 301 9.28 30.16 -3.67
N GLY A 302 8.02 29.75 -3.60
CA GLY A 302 7.28 29.11 -4.70
C GLY A 302 7.39 27.58 -4.75
N ASN A 303 8.06 26.94 -3.77
CA ASN A 303 8.13 25.47 -3.70
C ASN A 303 6.75 24.91 -3.34
N ILE A 304 6.30 23.87 -4.04
CA ILE A 304 5.10 23.12 -3.63
C ILE A 304 5.37 22.49 -2.25
N THR A 305 4.48 22.76 -1.31
CA THR A 305 4.45 22.25 0.06
C THR A 305 3.25 21.35 0.28
N SER A 306 2.60 20.85 -0.79
CA SER A 306 1.80 19.63 -0.64
C SER A 306 2.74 18.61 -0.03
N ASP A 307 2.49 18.27 1.22
CA ASP A 307 3.39 17.44 2.01
C ASP A 307 3.60 16.09 1.29
N TYR A 308 2.57 15.63 0.58
CA TYR A 308 2.58 14.43 -0.25
C TYR A 308 2.71 14.79 -1.74
N TYR A 309 3.55 14.05 -2.46
CA TYR A 309 3.68 14.13 -3.92
C TYR A 309 4.14 12.79 -4.49
N LYS A 310 3.32 12.16 -5.35
CA LYS A 310 3.62 10.90 -6.05
C LYS A 310 4.31 9.85 -5.16
N GLY A 311 3.71 9.60 -3.98
CA GLY A 311 4.18 8.62 -3.00
C GLY A 311 5.23 9.08 -2.00
N PHE A 312 5.77 10.31 -2.11
CA PHE A 312 6.60 10.91 -1.07
C PHE A 312 5.78 11.27 0.17
N ILE A 313 6.34 11.02 1.36
CA ILE A 313 5.76 11.38 2.66
C ILE A 313 6.77 12.17 3.48
N PRO A 314 6.51 13.42 3.89
CA PRO A 314 7.46 14.13 4.71
C PRO A 314 7.40 13.58 6.14
N TRP A 315 8.58 13.40 6.72
CA TRP A 315 8.71 13.01 8.12
C TRP A 315 9.37 14.17 8.87
N ASP A 316 8.57 15.04 9.47
CA ASP A 316 9.06 16.26 10.13
C ASP A 316 8.70 16.24 11.62
N VAL A 317 9.50 15.49 12.39
CA VAL A 317 9.40 15.44 13.86
C VAL A 317 10.68 16.01 14.46
N PRO A 318 10.63 16.62 15.65
CA PRO A 318 11.84 17.03 16.34
C PRO A 318 12.79 15.85 16.49
N PHE A 319 14.08 16.08 16.25
CA PHE A 319 15.08 15.01 16.29
C PHE A 319 14.98 14.18 17.57
N GLY A 320 14.54 12.93 17.41
CA GLY A 320 14.28 11.99 18.50
C GLY A 320 15.43 11.03 18.78
N GLY A 321 16.55 11.14 18.05
CA GLY A 321 17.68 10.23 18.16
C GLY A 321 18.59 10.50 19.36
N ASP A 322 19.24 9.47 19.86
CA ASP A 322 20.41 9.58 20.75
C ASP A 322 21.70 9.21 19.99
N SER A 323 22.85 9.39 20.64
CA SER A 323 24.15 8.95 20.10
C SER A 323 24.37 7.44 20.23
N SER A 324 23.29 6.65 20.17
CA SER A 324 23.34 5.21 20.39
C SER A 324 24.10 4.50 19.27
N THR A 325 24.50 3.28 19.62
CA THR A 325 25.01 2.32 18.66
C THR A 325 23.82 1.60 18.05
N ILE A 326 23.62 1.77 16.74
CA ILE A 326 22.56 1.11 15.98
C ILE A 326 23.12 -0.21 15.43
N GLY A 327 22.42 -1.31 15.66
CA GLY A 327 22.80 -2.64 15.20
C GLY A 327 21.80 -3.20 14.20
N CYS A 328 22.26 -4.16 13.41
CA CYS A 328 21.44 -4.90 12.45
C CYS A 328 21.62 -6.42 12.59
N ASN A 329 20.50 -7.14 12.55
CA ASN A 329 20.28 -8.57 12.60
C ASN A 329 19.75 -9.09 11.26
N ASP A 330 20.50 -8.80 10.20
CA ASP A 330 20.18 -9.21 8.84
C ASP A 330 19.95 -10.72 8.70
N LYS A 331 18.97 -11.08 7.86
CA LYS A 331 18.56 -12.45 7.60
C LYS A 331 18.97 -12.88 6.21
N GLU A 332 19.59 -14.06 6.12
CA GLU A 332 20.04 -14.61 4.83
C GLU A 332 18.89 -14.85 3.83
N TYR A 333 17.69 -15.15 4.31
CA TYR A 333 16.55 -15.34 3.41
C TYR A 333 16.08 -14.02 2.77
N GLN A 334 16.25 -12.88 3.46
CA GLN A 334 15.96 -11.55 2.93
C GLN A 334 16.97 -11.16 1.84
N TRP A 335 18.26 -11.47 2.05
CA TRP A 335 19.27 -11.31 1.01
C TRP A 335 18.95 -12.15 -0.24
N LYS A 336 18.44 -13.38 -0.06
CA LYS A 336 18.00 -14.20 -1.18
C LYS A 336 16.75 -13.63 -1.86
N ALA A 337 15.82 -13.02 -1.11
CA ALA A 337 14.67 -12.34 -1.70
C ALA A 337 15.10 -11.11 -2.51
N PHE A 338 16.08 -10.35 -2.01
CA PHE A 338 16.70 -9.25 -2.75
C PHE A 338 17.26 -9.72 -4.10
N GLU A 339 18.06 -10.79 -4.12
CA GLU A 339 18.59 -11.32 -5.38
C GLU A 339 17.49 -11.85 -6.31
N ARG A 340 16.46 -12.54 -5.80
CA ARG A 340 15.32 -13.02 -6.61
C ARG A 340 14.54 -11.86 -7.24
N MET A 341 14.39 -10.75 -6.53
CA MET A 341 13.74 -9.56 -7.08
C MET A 341 14.56 -8.93 -8.21
N LEU A 342 15.89 -8.91 -8.09
CA LEU A 342 16.75 -8.48 -9.19
C LEU A 342 16.61 -9.40 -10.41
N ASP A 343 16.45 -10.72 -10.20
CA ASP A 343 16.15 -11.66 -11.30
C ASP A 343 14.80 -11.33 -11.96
N LYS A 344 13.75 -11.05 -11.18
CA LYS A 344 12.43 -10.64 -11.72
C LYS A 344 12.53 -9.35 -12.56
N PHE A 345 13.32 -8.37 -12.11
CA PHE A 345 13.53 -7.12 -12.85
C PHE A 345 14.32 -7.33 -14.15
N GLU A 346 15.36 -8.17 -14.11
CA GLU A 346 16.15 -8.53 -15.28
C GLU A 346 15.31 -9.27 -16.33
N ASP A 347 14.50 -10.24 -15.90
CA ASP A 347 13.59 -11.00 -16.75
C ASP A 347 12.54 -10.09 -17.41
N ALA A 348 12.10 -9.05 -16.71
CA ALA A 348 11.19 -8.02 -17.22
C ALA A 348 11.88 -6.96 -18.11
N GLY A 349 13.21 -7.01 -18.26
CA GLY A 349 13.98 -6.05 -19.04
C GLY A 349 14.14 -4.66 -18.39
N ILE A 350 13.88 -4.57 -17.08
CA ILE A 350 13.92 -3.32 -16.31
C ILE A 350 15.37 -3.01 -15.92
N LYS A 351 15.80 -1.75 -16.10
CA LYS A 351 17.12 -1.32 -15.62
C LYS A 351 17.07 -1.01 -14.13
N VAL A 352 18.09 -1.42 -13.40
CA VAL A 352 18.17 -1.20 -11.95
C VAL A 352 19.39 -0.35 -11.60
N VAL A 353 19.21 0.60 -10.69
CA VAL A 353 20.27 1.38 -10.05
C VAL A 353 20.08 1.31 -8.54
N PHE A 354 21.18 1.19 -7.80
CA PHE A 354 21.18 1.25 -6.34
C PHE A 354 21.58 2.63 -5.85
N ILE A 355 20.78 3.17 -4.93
CA ILE A 355 21.08 4.40 -4.21
C ILE A 355 20.96 4.13 -2.73
N GLN A 356 21.94 4.52 -1.94
CA GLN A 356 21.80 4.56 -0.50
C GLN A 356 21.60 5.99 -0.05
N ILE A 357 20.50 6.25 0.65
CA ILE A 357 20.09 7.59 1.05
C ILE A 357 20.94 8.05 2.25
N PRO A 358 21.34 9.34 2.33
CA PRO A 358 22.09 9.85 3.47
C PRO A 358 21.36 9.66 4.79
N GLU A 359 22.11 9.21 5.78
CA GLU A 359 21.70 9.08 7.17
C GLU A 359 22.57 10.01 8.04
N TYR A 360 22.11 10.35 9.24
CA TYR A 360 22.84 11.26 10.13
C TYR A 360 24.19 10.66 10.57
N ALA A 361 25.31 11.30 10.27
CA ALA A 361 26.65 10.77 10.54
C ALA A 361 27.00 10.70 12.03
N GLY A 362 26.23 11.35 12.91
CA GLY A 362 26.51 11.41 14.35
C GLY A 362 26.22 10.14 15.15
N VAL A 363 25.83 9.03 14.51
CA VAL A 363 25.58 7.73 15.15
C VAL A 363 26.56 6.65 14.69
N ARG A 364 26.84 5.69 15.57
CA ARG A 364 27.67 4.52 15.24
C ARG A 364 26.80 3.38 14.74
N ARG A 365 27.06 2.90 13.53
CA ARG A 365 26.33 1.77 12.91
C ARG A 365 27.17 0.51 12.90
N VAL A 366 26.69 -0.54 13.54
CA VAL A 366 27.34 -1.84 13.56
C VAL A 366 26.93 -2.60 12.30
N LYS A 367 27.90 -3.17 11.59
CA LYS A 367 27.74 -3.88 10.30
C LYS A 367 27.44 -3.04 9.06
N MET A 368 27.30 -1.71 9.15
CA MET A 368 27.05 -0.88 7.95
C MET A 368 28.06 -1.18 6.84
N ASN A 369 29.36 -1.13 7.14
CA ASN A 369 30.40 -1.43 6.15
C ASN A 369 30.28 -2.84 5.57
N GLN A 370 30.05 -3.86 6.41
CA GLN A 370 29.91 -5.25 5.96
C GLN A 370 28.72 -5.42 5.00
N ASN A 371 27.59 -4.81 5.31
CA ASN A 371 26.38 -4.94 4.51
C ASN A 371 26.45 -4.07 3.24
N ASN A 372 27.07 -2.89 3.32
CA ASN A 372 27.38 -2.07 2.15
C ASN A 372 28.35 -2.78 1.21
N ASP A 373 29.38 -3.46 1.74
CA ASP A 373 30.30 -4.28 0.94
C ASP A 373 29.52 -5.38 0.20
N ARG A 374 28.58 -6.06 0.88
CA ARG A 374 27.72 -7.08 0.25
C ARG A 374 26.83 -6.49 -0.85
N ILE A 375 26.24 -5.31 -0.64
CA ILE A 375 25.44 -4.60 -1.65
C ILE A 375 26.32 -4.24 -2.86
N ALA A 376 27.52 -3.71 -2.63
CA ALA A 376 28.47 -3.35 -3.66
C ALA A 376 28.95 -4.57 -4.46
N GLU A 377 29.19 -5.71 -3.80
CA GLU A 377 29.53 -6.98 -4.45
C GLU A 377 28.40 -7.48 -5.36
N ILE A 378 27.15 -7.42 -4.89
CA ILE A 378 25.97 -7.78 -5.70
C ILE A 378 25.85 -6.84 -6.91
N ALA A 379 26.00 -5.54 -6.69
CA ALA A 379 25.92 -4.53 -7.73
C ALA A 379 26.99 -4.75 -8.81
N ALA A 380 28.25 -4.90 -8.40
CA ALA A 380 29.38 -5.15 -9.30
C ALA A 380 29.21 -6.45 -10.10
N ARG A 381 28.75 -7.53 -9.46
CA ARG A 381 28.51 -8.83 -10.11
C ARG A 381 27.43 -8.74 -11.20
N ARG A 382 26.42 -7.88 -11.01
CA ARG A 382 25.31 -7.70 -11.95
C ARG A 382 25.48 -6.50 -12.89
N GLY A 383 26.58 -5.75 -12.78
CA GLY A 383 26.79 -4.53 -13.55
C GLY A 383 25.81 -3.40 -13.21
N ILE A 384 25.27 -3.40 -11.98
CA ILE A 384 24.37 -2.37 -11.46
C ILE A 384 25.21 -1.23 -10.88
N GLN A 385 24.86 0.01 -11.20
CA GLN A 385 25.50 1.19 -10.59
C GLN A 385 25.04 1.33 -9.13
N PHE A 386 25.98 1.61 -8.23
CA PHE A 386 25.70 1.82 -6.80
C PHE A 386 26.26 3.16 -6.33
N TYR A 387 25.36 4.01 -5.83
CA TYR A 387 25.66 5.33 -5.28
C TYR A 387 25.47 5.30 -3.76
N ASP A 388 26.58 5.21 -3.01
CA ASP A 388 26.58 5.20 -1.55
C ASP A 388 26.75 6.62 -0.99
N TYR A 389 25.64 7.32 -0.76
CA TYR A 389 25.67 8.68 -0.22
C TYR A 389 25.88 8.74 1.31
N ASN A 390 26.03 7.60 1.98
CA ASN A 390 26.46 7.54 3.38
C ASN A 390 27.99 7.58 3.50
N THR A 391 28.70 6.97 2.55
CA THR A 391 30.16 6.98 2.51
C THR A 391 30.69 8.21 1.77
N ASP A 392 30.17 8.45 0.57
CA ASP A 392 30.48 9.62 -0.23
C ASP A 392 29.37 10.64 0.03
N ASP A 393 29.55 11.56 0.99
CA ASP A 393 28.56 12.63 1.29
C ASP A 393 28.93 13.93 0.54
N PRO A 394 28.64 14.06 -0.77
CA PRO A 394 28.97 15.26 -1.54
C PRO A 394 28.13 16.46 -1.12
N THR A 395 27.01 16.23 -0.43
CA THR A 395 26.08 17.28 0.00
C THR A 395 26.45 17.88 1.35
N GLY A 396 27.22 17.15 2.17
CA GLY A 396 27.46 17.48 3.58
C GLY A 396 26.22 17.31 4.46
N ILE A 397 25.12 16.78 3.92
CA ILE A 397 23.82 16.76 4.60
C ILE A 397 23.87 15.94 5.88
N ALA A 398 24.64 14.84 5.86
CA ALA A 398 24.75 13.88 6.96
C ALA A 398 25.34 14.51 8.23
N SER A 399 26.02 15.66 8.12
CA SER A 399 26.65 16.35 9.25
C SER A 399 25.73 17.30 10.01
N ASP A 400 24.61 17.73 9.42
CA ASP A 400 23.67 18.70 10.00
C ASP A 400 22.41 17.99 10.49
N VAL A 401 22.27 17.86 11.82
CA VAL A 401 21.15 17.20 12.49
C VAL A 401 19.78 17.83 12.15
N SER A 402 19.73 19.10 11.74
CA SER A 402 18.47 19.75 11.36
C SER A 402 17.90 19.23 10.03
N ASN A 403 18.69 18.48 9.27
CA ASN A 403 18.23 17.76 8.09
C ASN A 403 17.59 16.41 8.42
N PHE A 404 17.48 16.06 9.71
CA PHE A 404 17.00 14.77 10.14
C PHE A 404 15.98 14.86 11.27
N SER A 405 15.04 13.93 11.24
CA SER A 405 14.00 13.71 12.26
C SER A 405 14.40 12.61 13.25
N ASP A 406 15.27 11.70 12.83
CA ASP A 406 16.01 10.77 13.68
C ASP A 406 17.34 10.40 12.98
N TRP A 407 18.01 9.31 13.35
CA TRP A 407 19.29 9.00 12.73
C TRP A 407 19.21 8.53 11.27
N GLY A 408 18.06 8.00 10.84
CA GLY A 408 17.86 7.38 9.51
C GLY A 408 16.90 8.16 8.61
N HIS A 409 15.94 8.86 9.19
CA HIS A 409 14.92 9.61 8.45
C HIS A 409 15.28 11.09 8.35
N MET A 410 15.37 11.59 7.11
CA MET A 410 15.51 13.01 6.84
C MET A 410 14.26 13.78 7.28
N SER A 411 14.46 15.00 7.77
CA SER A 411 13.39 15.99 7.96
C SER A 411 12.89 16.48 6.59
N LYS A 412 11.78 17.23 6.56
CA LYS A 412 11.31 17.87 5.31
C LYS A 412 12.39 18.75 4.66
N LYS A 413 13.19 19.44 5.48
CA LYS A 413 14.36 20.19 5.03
C LYS A 413 15.39 19.27 4.37
N GLY A 414 15.75 18.18 5.04
CA GLY A 414 16.77 17.26 4.55
C GLY A 414 16.38 16.59 3.23
N SER A 415 15.16 16.04 3.16
CA SER A 415 14.67 15.37 1.95
C SER A 415 14.55 16.31 0.77
N THR A 416 14.17 17.57 0.99
CA THR A 416 14.17 18.62 -0.05
C THR A 416 15.58 18.88 -0.58
N VAL A 417 16.56 19.08 0.31
CA VAL A 417 17.96 19.34 -0.07
C VAL A 417 18.53 18.16 -0.85
N PHE A 418 18.35 16.94 -0.34
CA PHE A 418 18.87 15.75 -0.99
C PHE A 418 18.18 15.46 -2.32
N SER A 419 16.86 15.59 -2.41
CA SER A 419 16.12 15.35 -3.66
C SER A 419 16.53 16.32 -4.77
N LYS A 420 16.76 17.61 -4.45
CA LYS A 420 17.30 18.59 -5.42
C LYS A 420 18.71 18.25 -5.89
N PHE A 421 19.56 17.76 -4.99
CA PHE A 421 20.89 17.27 -5.37
C PHE A 421 20.78 16.04 -6.28
N LEU A 422 19.98 15.05 -5.87
CA LEU A 422 19.77 13.81 -6.60
C LEU A 422 19.17 14.07 -7.99
N ALA A 423 18.29 15.06 -8.13
CA ALA A 423 17.72 15.46 -9.41
C ALA A 423 18.78 15.72 -10.49
N GLY A 424 19.86 16.41 -10.13
CA GLY A 424 20.99 16.66 -11.04
C GLY A 424 21.83 15.41 -11.34
N GLU A 425 21.94 14.49 -10.38
CA GLU A 425 22.63 13.21 -10.58
C GLU A 425 21.80 12.25 -11.43
N MET A 426 20.48 12.22 -11.24
CA MET A 426 19.56 11.37 -12.00
C MET A 426 19.64 11.60 -13.50
N LYS A 427 19.85 12.84 -13.94
CA LYS A 427 20.10 13.16 -15.35
C LYS A 427 21.28 12.39 -15.93
N LYS A 428 22.36 12.26 -15.17
CA LYS A 428 23.56 11.51 -15.57
C LYS A 428 23.31 10.01 -15.49
N ILE A 429 22.65 9.56 -14.42
CA ILE A 429 22.31 8.16 -14.19
C ILE A 429 21.46 7.64 -15.35
N LEU A 430 20.34 8.29 -15.64
CA LEU A 430 19.42 7.91 -16.70
C LEU A 430 20.07 8.01 -18.09
N GLY A 431 20.91 9.02 -18.32
CA GLY A 431 21.69 9.15 -19.55
C GLY A 431 22.69 8.01 -19.78
N ASN A 432 23.18 7.34 -18.73
CA ASN A 432 24.09 6.20 -18.84
C ASN A 432 23.37 4.85 -19.04
N LEU A 433 22.04 4.81 -18.86
CA LEU A 433 21.23 3.60 -19.01
C LEU A 433 20.66 3.41 -20.42
N GLN A 434 20.69 4.47 -21.24
CA GLN A 434 20.39 4.46 -22.67
C GLN A 434 21.56 3.91 -23.47
#